data_AF-A0A966ND80-F1
#
_entry.id   AF-A0A966ND80-F1
#
_cell.length_a   1.000
_cell.length_b   1.000
_cell.length_c   1.000
_cell.angle_alpha   90.00
_cell.angle_beta   90.00
_cell.angle_gamma   90.00
#
_symmetry.space_group_name_H-M   'P 1'
#
loop_
_entity.id
_entity.type
_entity.pdbx_description
1 polymer ?
#
loop_
_entity_poly.entity_id
_entity_poly.type
_entity_poly.pdbx_seq_one_letter_code
_entity_poly.pdbx_strand_id
1 'polypeptide(L)' 'MIRVQRKYKVIKANSLKDLEKEVNELIQKEYKDTEGFLYRASGRWQCLGSTFTDKDNWLQPMVFIQEEE' A
#
# COMPACT_ATOMS: atom_id res chain seq x y z
N MET A 1 -2.99 22.86 8.17
CA MET A 1 -3.59 21.65 8.75
C MET A 1 -3.40 20.55 7.71
N ILE A 2 -2.50 19.60 7.97
CA ILE A 2 -2.15 18.56 6.98
C ILE A 2 -3.40 17.72 6.75
N ARG A 3 -3.87 17.65 5.50
CA ARG A 3 -4.97 16.75 5.13
C ARG A 3 -4.37 15.39 4.84
N VAL A 4 -4.82 14.37 5.56
CA VAL A 4 -4.39 12.99 5.37
C VAL A 4 -5.54 12.18 4.78
N GLN A 5 -5.38 11.71 3.55
CA GLN A 5 -6.29 10.73 2.97
C GLN A 5 -5.79 9.32 3.24
N ARG A 6 -6.70 8.42 3.63
CA ARG A 6 -6.39 7.01 3.87
C ARG A 6 -7.27 6.11 3.03
N LYS A 7 -6.68 5.10 2.40
CA LYS A 7 -7.41 4.00 1.74
C LYS A 7 -6.92 2.68 2.27
N TYR A 8 -7.82 1.73 2.47
CA TYR A 8 -7.49 0.41 2.99
C TYR A 8 -7.72 -0.64 1.91
N LYS A 9 -6.84 -1.64 1.85
CA LYS A 9 -6.97 -2.78 0.95
C LYS A 9 -6.48 -4.04 1.65
N VAL A 10 -7.07 -5.18 1.36
CA VAL A 10 -6.52 -6.48 1.75
C VAL A 10 -6.08 -7.20 0.49
N ILE A 11 -4.80 -7.57 0.42
CA ILE A 11 -4.25 -8.39 -0.65
C ILE A 11 -4.43 -9.84 -0.24
N LYS A 12 -4.86 -10.68 -1.18
CA LYS A 12 -5.16 -12.10 -0.96
C LYS A 12 -4.48 -12.92 -2.04
N ALA A 13 -3.69 -13.91 -1.66
CA ALA A 13 -3.01 -14.80 -2.59
C ALA A 13 -3.00 -16.25 -2.09
N ASN A 14 -2.85 -17.20 -3.02
CA ASN A 14 -2.81 -18.63 -2.71
C ASN A 14 -1.43 -19.11 -2.21
N SER A 15 -0.39 -18.28 -2.38
CA SER A 15 0.95 -18.57 -1.90
C SER A 15 1.60 -17.32 -1.30
N LEU A 16 2.54 -17.52 -0.37
CA LEU A 16 3.29 -16.42 0.24
C LEU A 16 4.12 -15.65 -0.80
N LYS A 17 4.65 -16.36 -1.81
CA LYS A 17 5.45 -15.76 -2.90
C LYS A 17 4.61 -14.83 -3.78
N ASP A 18 3.38 -15.23 -4.10
CA ASP A 18 2.46 -14.41 -4.89
C ASP A 18 2.00 -13.20 -4.07
N LEU A 19 1.74 -13.39 -2.77
CA LEU A 19 1.42 -12.31 -1.86
C LEU A 19 2.54 -11.26 -1.81
N GLU A 20 3.78 -11.71 -1.64
CA GLU A 20 4.96 -10.85 -1.59
C GLU A 20 5.11 -10.04 -2.88
N LYS A 21 4.92 -10.69 -4.04
CA LYS A 21 4.95 -10.01 -5.34
C LYS A 21 3.90 -8.90 -5.42
N GLU A 22 2.63 -9.20 -5.10
CA GLU A 22 1.55 -8.20 -5.17
C GLU A 22 1.74 -7.04 -4.19
N VAL A 23 2.21 -7.32 -2.97
CA VAL A 23 2.54 -6.30 -1.96
C VAL A 23 3.64 -5.38 -2.49
N ASN A 24 4.73 -5.94 -3.01
CA ASN A 24 5.87 -5.18 -3.51
C ASN A 24 5.49 -4.33 -4.73
N GLU A 25 4.71 -4.87 -5.66
CA GLU A 25 4.20 -4.12 -6.81
C GLU A 25 3.34 -2.92 -6.37
N LEU A 26 2.48 -3.09 -5.36
CA LEU A 26 1.66 -2.00 -4.80
C LEU A 26 2.48 -0.90 -4.12
N ILE A 27 3.52 -1.28 -3.38
CA ILE A 27 4.42 -0.31 -2.73
C ILE A 27 5.21 0.47 -3.78
N GLN A 28 5.72 -0.21 -4.83
CA GLN A 28 6.55 0.42 -5.87
C GLN A 28 5.75 1.30 -6.83
N LYS A 29 4.52 0.90 -7.20
CA LYS A 29 3.73 1.60 -8.23
C LYS A 29 3.33 3.02 -7.86
N GLU A 30 3.14 3.31 -6.57
CA GLU A 30 2.66 4.62 -6.11
C GLU A 30 3.79 5.54 -5.64
N TYR A 31 5.06 5.16 -5.78
CA TYR A 31 6.17 6.09 -5.60
C TYR A 31 6.20 7.09 -6.76
N LYS A 32 5.45 8.18 -6.62
CA LYS A 32 5.57 9.34 -7.51
C LYS A 32 6.58 10.30 -6.90
N ASP A 33 7.68 10.46 -7.63
CA ASP A 33 8.65 11.51 -7.39
C ASP A 33 7.94 12.87 -7.39
N THR A 34 8.13 13.64 -6.32
CA THR A 34 7.44 14.92 -6.11
C THR A 34 8.11 16.08 -6.86
N GLU A 35 9.23 15.83 -7.54
CA GLU A 35 9.90 16.86 -8.35
C GLU A 35 9.08 17.23 -9.59
N GLY A 36 8.76 18.52 -9.74
CA GLY A 36 8.11 19.10 -10.92
C GLY A 36 6.58 19.18 -10.90
N PHE A 37 5.90 18.74 -9.83
CA PHE A 37 4.44 18.80 -9.72
C PHE A 37 3.93 20.01 -8.91
N LEU A 38 2.85 20.62 -9.38
CA LEU A 38 2.19 21.78 -8.74
C LEU A 38 1.58 21.45 -7.38
N TYR A 39 1.24 20.17 -7.15
CA TYR A 39 0.69 19.64 -5.90
C TYR A 39 1.66 18.59 -5.35
N ARG A 40 2.16 18.80 -4.12
CA ARG A 40 3.03 17.85 -3.43
C ARG A 40 2.21 16.77 -2.72
N ALA A 41 1.38 16.07 -3.46
CA ALA A 41 0.59 14.99 -2.90
C ALA A 41 1.43 13.70 -2.97
N SER A 42 2.21 13.44 -1.93
CA SER A 42 2.96 12.19 -1.80
C SER A 42 2.07 11.13 -1.16
N GLY A 43 1.95 9.98 -1.82
CA GLY A 43 1.12 8.88 -1.37
C GLY A 43 1.91 7.58 -1.38
N ARG A 44 1.79 6.76 -0.34
CA ARG A 44 2.44 5.44 -0.31
C ARG A 44 1.55 4.37 0.31
N TRP A 45 1.62 3.17 -0.25
CA TRP A 45 1.09 1.97 0.38
C TRP A 45 2.05 1.46 1.45
N GLN A 46 1.50 0.96 2.54
CA GLN A 46 2.22 0.37 3.65
C GLN A 46 1.51 -0.88 4.14
N CYS A 47 2.28 -1.87 4.59
CA CYS A 47 1.74 -3.03 5.30
C CYS A 47 1.14 -2.60 6.63
N LEU A 48 -0.11 -2.99 6.88
CA LEU A 48 -0.78 -2.79 8.16
C LEU A 48 -0.72 -4.10 8.95
N GLY A 49 0.14 -4.13 9.97
CA GLY A 49 0.37 -5.32 10.77
C GLY A 49 1.07 -6.44 10.00
N SER A 50 1.01 -7.65 10.55
CA SER A 50 1.66 -8.84 10.00
C SER A 50 0.77 -9.54 8.98
N THR A 51 1.42 -10.27 8.07
CA THR A 51 0.75 -11.23 7.21
C THR A 51 0.08 -12.32 8.04
N PHE A 52 -1.11 -12.76 7.62
CA PHE A 52 -1.81 -13.87 8.25
C PHE A 52 -2.44 -14.79 7.20
N THR A 53 -2.83 -15.99 7.64
CA THR A 53 -3.52 -16.96 6.79
C THR A 53 -4.99 -17.06 7.18
N ASP A 54 -5.87 -17.17 6.18
CA ASP A 54 -7.27 -17.53 6.36
C ASP A 54 -7.60 -18.68 5.41
N LYS A 55 -7.96 -19.83 5.99
CA LYS A 55 -8.14 -21.10 5.28
C LYS A 55 -6.91 -21.42 4.42
N ASP A 56 -7.04 -21.32 3.11
CA ASP A 56 -6.01 -21.64 2.12
C ASP A 56 -5.33 -20.40 1.52
N ASN A 57 -5.56 -19.21 2.09
CA ASN A 57 -5.07 -17.95 1.50
C ASN A 57 -4.17 -17.19 2.46
N TRP A 58 -3.14 -16.58 1.89
CA TRP A 58 -2.29 -15.59 2.52
C TRP A 58 -2.89 -14.20 2.33
N LEU A 59 -2.94 -13.44 3.42
CA LEU A 59 -3.56 -12.13 3.49
C LEU A 59 -2.59 -11.08 4.02
N GLN A 60 -2.53 -9.94 3.35
CA GLN A 60 -1.81 -8.76 3.84
C GLN A 60 -2.74 -7.53 3.78
N PRO A 61 -3.15 -6.99 4.94
CA PRO A 61 -3.78 -5.68 5.01
C PRO A 61 -2.78 -4.59 4.66
N MET A 62 -3.23 -3.61 3.90
CA MET A 62 -2.45 -2.49 3.40
C MET A 62 -3.21 -1.19 3.64
N VAL A 63 -2.47 -0.12 3.94
CA VAL A 63 -2.98 1.24 4.04
C VAL A 63 -2.23 2.14 3.07
N PHE A 64 -2.97 2.90 2.28
CA PHE A 64 -2.45 4.01 1.52
C PHE A 64 -2.58 5.27 2.36
N ILE A 65 -1.49 6.02 2.50
CA ILE A 65 -1.46 7.29 3.21
C ILE A 65 -1.00 8.34 2.21
N GLN A 66 -1.82 9.36 2.01
CA GLN A 66 -1.49 10.53 1.20
C GLN A 66 -1.54 11.78 2.06
N GLU A 67 -0.43 12.48 2.10
CA GLU A 67 -0.30 13.76 2.78
C GLU A 67 -0.44 14.88 1.74
N GLU A 68 -1.37 15.80 1.97
CA GLU A 68 -1.56 17.00 1.16
C GLU A 68 -1.09 18.22 1.99
N GLU A 69 -0.09 18.95 1.46
CA GLU A 69 0.31 20.29 1.92
C GLU A 69 -0.65 21.39 1.45
#